data_AF-A0A0D8CGZ3-F1
#
_entry.id   AF-A0A0D8CGZ3-F1
#
_cell.length_a   1.000
_cell.length_b   1.000
_cell.length_c   1.000
_cell.angle_alpha   90.00
_cell.angle_beta   90.00
_cell.angle_gamma   90.00
#
_symmetry.space_group_name_H-M   'P 1'
#
loop_
_entity.id
_entity.type
_entity.pdbx_description
1 polymer ?
#
loop_
_entity_poly.entity_id
_entity_poly.type
_entity_poly.pdbx_seq_one_letter_code
_entity_poly.pdbx_strand_id
1 'polypeptide(L)'
;MSRLTIDITDQQHQSLKATAALQGKTIKQYALERLFPDDANADKAWQELKTLMENRINDAVAGKVSDKSIDEILEEELSEKPA
;
A
#
# COMPACT_ATOMS: atom_id res chain seq x y z
N MET A 1 20.08 -5.31 -19.95
CA MET A 1 20.83 -4.22 -19.28
C MET A 1 20.23 -2.89 -19.72
N SER A 2 19.27 -2.36 -18.97
CA SER A 2 18.58 -1.11 -19.32
C SER A 2 19.33 0.08 -18.72
N ARG A 3 19.81 0.99 -19.57
CA ARG A 3 20.47 2.23 -19.16
C ARG A 3 19.45 3.37 -19.21
N LEU A 4 19.14 3.96 -18.07
CA LEU A 4 18.29 5.14 -17.95
C LEU A 4 19.17 6.40 -17.93
N THR A 5 18.87 7.38 -18.78
CA THR A 5 19.51 8.70 -18.78
C THR A 5 18.48 9.73 -18.35
N ILE A 6 18.85 10.56 -17.37
CA ILE A 6 17.97 11.55 -16.74
C ILE A 6 18.69 12.89 -16.84
N ASP A 7 18.07 13.86 -17.51
CA ASP A 7 18.57 15.21 -17.55
C ASP A 7 18.19 15.94 -16.25
N ILE A 8 19.19 16.41 -15.52
CA ILE A 8 19.02 17.18 -14.28
C ILE A 8 20.01 18.34 -14.29
N THR A 9 19.64 19.44 -13.62
CA THR A 9 20.55 20.56 -13.41
C THR A 9 21.66 20.20 -12.43
N ASP A 10 22.80 20.90 -12.48
CA ASP A 10 23.94 20.66 -11.58
C ASP A 10 23.55 20.80 -10.10
N GLN A 11 22.68 21.77 -9.78
CA GLN A 11 22.18 21.96 -8.42
C GLN A 11 21.32 20.77 -7.96
N GLN A 12 20.44 20.26 -8.83
CA GLN A 12 19.64 19.06 -8.54
C GLN A 12 20.53 17.83 -8.36
N HIS A 13 21.57 17.65 -9.18
CA HIS A 13 22.54 16.58 -9.01
C HIS A 13 23.28 16.67 -7.67
N GLN A 14 23.70 17.87 -7.26
CA GLN A 14 24.38 18.08 -5.98
C GLN A 14 23.46 17.76 -4.79
N SER A 15 22.20 18.21 -4.84
CA SER A 15 21.19 17.88 -3.82
C SER A 15 20.92 16.37 -3.77
N LEU A 16 20.72 15.72 -4.92
CA LEU A 16 20.47 14.28 -5.00
C LEU A 16 21.65 13.47 -4.45
N LYS A 17 22.88 13.88 -4.76
CA LYS A 17 24.11 13.25 -4.27
C LYS A 17 24.25 13.40 -2.75
N ALA A 18 23.95 14.59 -2.21
CA ALA A 18 23.99 14.83 -0.78
C ALA A 18 22.96 13.97 -0.03
N THR A 19 21.72 13.91 -0.53
CA THR A 19 20.66 13.09 0.09
C THR A 19 20.97 11.60 0.01
N ALA A 20 21.50 11.11 -1.12
CA ALA A 20 21.93 9.73 -1.25
C ALA A 20 23.04 9.38 -0.24
N ALA A 21 24.04 10.27 -0.09
CA ALA A 21 25.13 10.08 0.86
C ALA A 21 24.65 10.09 2.32
N LEU A 22 23.69 10.96 2.67
CA LEU A 22 23.07 10.99 4.00
C LEU A 22 22.33 9.70 4.34
N GLN A 23 21.74 9.03 3.34
CA GLN A 23 21.11 7.73 3.50
C GLN A 23 22.10 6.54 3.40
N GLY A 24 23.39 6.82 3.22
CA GLY A 24 24.42 5.79 3.03
C GLY A 24 24.29 5.01 1.71
N LYS A 25 23.51 5.52 0.74
CA LYS A 25 23.24 4.87 -0.54
C LYS A 25 24.02 5.54 -1.67
N THR A 26 24.30 4.78 -2.72
CA THR A 26 24.83 5.38 -3.95
C THR A 26 23.74 6.19 -4.65
N ILE A 27 24.12 7.23 -5.40
CA ILE A 27 23.17 8.04 -6.19
C ILE A 27 22.31 7.20 -7.13
N LYS A 28 22.86 6.09 -7.64
CA LYS A 28 22.16 5.13 -8.51
C LYS A 28 21.05 4.41 -7.76
N GLN A 29 21.35 3.87 -6.57
CA GLN A 29 20.37 3.17 -5.75
C GLN A 29 19.28 4.13 -5.27
N TYR A 30 19.67 5.31 -4.80
CA TYR A 30 18.73 6.32 -4.33
C TYR A 30 17.78 6.81 -5.44
N ALA A 31 18.29 7.07 -6.64
CA ALA A 31 17.46 7.46 -7.77
C ALA A 31 16.53 6.33 -8.22
N LEU A 32 17.00 5.08 -8.22
CA LEU A 32 16.20 3.93 -8.63
C LEU A 32 15.05 3.68 -7.65
N GLU A 33 15.30 3.67 -6.35
CA GLU A 33 14.27 3.55 -5.31
C GLU A 33 13.29 4.74 -5.30
N ARG A 34 13.71 5.92 -5.75
CA ARG A 34 12.84 7.10 -5.80
C ARG A 34 11.93 7.11 -7.03
N LEU A 35 12.45 6.65 -8.17
CA LEU A 35 11.71 6.57 -9.44
C LEU A 35 10.82 5.34 -9.53
N PHE A 36 11.28 4.25 -8.93
CA PHE A 36 10.55 3.02 -8.72
C PHE A 36 10.55 2.81 -7.21
N PRO A 37 9.67 3.52 -6.46
CA PRO A 37 9.44 3.15 -5.08
C PRO A 37 9.11 1.66 -5.10
N ASP A 38 10.01 0.87 -4.51
CA ASP A 38 9.75 -0.52 -4.20
C ASP A 38 8.48 -0.44 -3.37
N ASP A 39 7.35 -0.80 -3.97
CA ASP A 39 6.05 -0.75 -3.34
C ASP A 39 6.01 -1.95 -2.39
N ALA A 40 6.96 -1.96 -1.45
CA ALA A 40 7.15 -2.99 -0.44
C ALA A 40 5.89 -3.15 0.41
N ASN A 41 5.01 -2.13 0.38
CA ASN A 41 3.69 -2.17 0.96
C ASN A 41 2.60 -2.67 0.00
N ALA A 42 2.74 -2.59 -1.32
CA ALA A 42 1.76 -3.16 -2.25
C ALA A 42 1.70 -4.67 -2.14
N ASP A 43 2.83 -5.37 -2.07
CA ASP A 43 2.83 -6.82 -1.88
C ASP A 43 2.16 -7.20 -0.55
N LYS A 44 2.45 -6.45 0.52
CA LYS A 44 1.82 -6.65 1.83
C LYS A 44 0.32 -6.36 1.80
N ALA A 45 -0.08 -5.23 1.22
CA ALA A 45 -1.48 -4.85 1.06
C ALA A 45 -2.25 -5.87 0.19
N TRP A 46 -1.59 -6.43 -0.81
CA TRP A 46 -2.14 -7.47 -1.67
C TRP A 46 -2.34 -8.79 -0.92
N GLN A 47 -1.39 -9.19 -0.08
CA GLN A 47 -1.53 -10.37 0.80
C GLN A 47 -2.66 -10.18 1.83
N GLU A 48 -2.76 -8.99 2.44
CA GLU A 48 -3.83 -8.66 3.39
C GLU A 48 -5.20 -8.70 2.70
N LEU A 49 -5.32 -8.13 1.49
CA LEU A 49 -6.55 -8.17 0.70
C LEU A 49 -6.94 -9.61 0.34
N LYS A 50 -5.97 -10.42 -0.12
CA LYS A 50 -6.20 -11.82 -0.46
C LYS A 50 -6.71 -12.61 0.74
N THR A 51 -6.09 -12.42 1.91
CA THR A 51 -6.49 -13.07 3.16
C THR A 51 -7.92 -12.69 3.55
N LEU A 52 -8.27 -11.41 3.43
CA LEU A 52 -9.63 -10.93 3.70
C LEU A 52 -10.64 -11.58 2.75
N MET A 53 -10.33 -11.64 1.46
CA MET A 53 -11.22 -12.27 0.47
C MET A 53 -11.37 -13.77 0.69
N GLU A 54 -10.30 -14.50 0.99
CA GLU A 54 -10.36 -15.93 1.31
C GLU A 54 -11.25 -16.19 2.53
N ASN A 55 -11.12 -15.38 3.59
CA ASN A 55 -11.98 -15.47 4.76
C ASN A 55 -13.46 -15.22 4.40
N ARG A 56 -13.76 -14.18 3.61
CA ARG A 56 -15.13 -13.89 3.16
C ARG A 56 -15.72 -15.01 2.29
N ILE A 57 -14.92 -15.61 1.41
CA ILE A 57 -15.36 -16.74 0.59
C ILE A 57 -15.68 -17.94 1.48
N ASN A 58 -14.81 -18.24 2.45
CA ASN A 58 -15.04 -19.34 3.38
C ASN A 58 -16.29 -19.12 4.24
N ASP A 59 -16.51 -17.91 4.74
CA ASP A 59 -17.71 -17.57 5.52
C ASP A 59 -18.99 -17.62 4.67
N ALA A 60 -18.92 -17.17 3.41
CA ALA A 60 -20.04 -17.28 2.47
C ALA A 60 -20.37 -18.75 2.14
N VAL A 61 -19.35 -19.59 1.90
CA VAL A 61 -19.52 -21.03 1.66
C VAL A 61 -20.04 -21.75 2.91
N ALA A 62 -19.61 -21.32 4.10
CA ALA A 62 -20.10 -21.83 5.38
C ALA A 62 -21.52 -21.33 5.73
N GLY A 63 -22.14 -20.51 4.88
CA GLY A 63 -23.49 -20.00 5.09
C GLY A 63 -23.60 -18.94 6.18
N LYS A 64 -22.49 -18.32 6.60
CA LYS A 64 -22.48 -17.15 7.52
C LYS A 64 -22.81 -15.86 6.77
N VAL A 65 -23.88 -15.88 6.00
CA VAL A 65 -24.47 -14.68 5.42
C VAL A 65 -25.52 -14.18 6.42
N SER A 66 -25.49 -12.87 6.70
CA SER A 66 -26.53 -12.27 7.52
C SER A 66 -27.80 -12.20 6.69
N ASP A 67 -28.90 -12.72 7.23
CA ASP A 67 -30.24 -12.59 6.64
C ASP A 67 -30.83 -11.18 6.87
N LYS A 68 -30.13 -10.32 7.62
CA LYS A 68 -30.57 -8.96 7.94
C LYS A 68 -30.53 -8.07 6.70
N SER A 69 -31.59 -7.29 6.51
CA SER A 69 -31.61 -6.20 5.53
C SER A 69 -30.59 -5.13 5.90
N ILE A 70 -30.14 -4.35 4.90
CA ILE A 70 -29.27 -3.19 5.10
C ILE A 70 -29.88 -2.22 6.11
N ASP A 71 -31.21 -2.04 6.10
CA ASP A 71 -31.92 -1.17 7.03
C ASP A 71 -31.87 -1.69 8.48
N GLU A 72 -31.96 -3.01 8.67
CA GLU A 72 -31.88 -3.64 10.00
C GLU A 72 -30.46 -3.59 10.56
N ILE A 73 -29.44 -3.76 9.71
CA ILE A 73 -28.03 -3.60 10.10
C ILE A 73 -27.77 -2.14 10.50
N LEU A 74 -28.31 -1.18 9.75
CA LEU A 74 -28.17 0.23 10.06
C LEU A 74 -28.81 0.57 11.41
N GLU A 75 -30.02 0.06 11.67
CA GLU A 75 -30.74 0.34 12.92
C GLU A 75 -30.07 -0.32 14.14
N GLU A 76 -29.51 -1.52 13.99
CA GLU A 76 -28.71 -2.19 15.02
C GLU A 76 -27.42 -1.41 15.37
N GLU A 77 -26.64 -0.99 14.38
CA GLU A 77 -25.41 -0.21 14.60
C GLU A 77 -25.69 1.20 15.16
N LEU A 78 -26.83 1.80 14.79
CA LEU A 78 -27.25 3.10 15.34
C LEU A 78 -27.77 2.97 16.78
N SER A 79 -28.39 1.84 17.14
CA SER A 79 -28.94 1.59 18.47
C SER A 79 -27.93 1.00 19.45
N GLU A 80 -26.87 0.34 18.99
CA GLU A 80 -25.74 -0.11 19.81
C GLU A 80 -24.81 1.02 20.27
N LYS A 81 -24.98 2.26 19.78
CA LYS A 81 -24.30 3.45 20.32
C LYS A 81 -25.15 4.18 21.37
N PRO A 82 -25.04 3.75 22.63
CA PRO A 82 -24.90 4.71 23.73
C PRO A 82 -23.75 4.31 24.66
N ALA A 83 -22.57 4.91 24.46
CA ALA A 83 -21.58 5.32 25.47
C ALA A 83 -20.36 5.98 24.80
#